data_AF-A0A7K3PFG6-F1
#
_entry.id   AF-A0A7K3PFG6-F1
#
_cell.length_a   1.000
_cell.length_b   1.000
_cell.length_c   1.000
_cell.angle_alpha   90.00
_cell.angle_beta   90.00
_cell.angle_gamma   90.00
#
_symmetry.space_group_name_H-M   'P 1'
#
loop_
_entity.id
_entity.type
_entity.pdbx_description
1 polymer ?
#
loop_
_entity_poly.entity_id
_entity_poly.type
_entity_poly.pdbx_seq_one_letter_code
_entity_poly.pdbx_strand_id
1 'polypeptide(L)'
;MDDDARAHPDPAAEGTAGRAGTWPAPSAAAPAGHTGAVVADRYDRVVWHDTYGQSAALRELAGELGERHAYTADLLTDAFLAAYKAAPRLREAAEMEHSRLVNHRVVAALLDSPGFAELHRETVGDPYAAAMAVLAQAG
;
A
#
# COMPACT_ATOMS: atom_id res chain seq x y z
N MET A 1 42.09 -15.80 -57.93
CA MET A 1 41.14 -14.73 -57.61
C MET A 1 39.78 -15.38 -57.54
N ASP A 2 39.00 -15.02 -56.52
CA ASP A 2 37.74 -15.63 -56.05
C ASP A 2 38.01 -16.82 -55.11
N ASP A 3 38.43 -16.62 -53.87
CA ASP A 3 37.87 -15.81 -52.75
C ASP A 3 36.62 -16.46 -52.12
N ASP A 4 36.63 -16.41 -50.79
CA ASP A 4 36.10 -17.32 -49.80
C ASP A 4 34.59 -17.59 -49.88
N ALA A 5 34.27 -18.87 -49.68
CA ALA A 5 32.96 -19.33 -49.29
C ALA A 5 32.60 -18.79 -47.90
N ARG A 6 31.59 -17.92 -47.87
CA ARG A 6 30.79 -17.57 -46.69
C ARG A 6 30.42 -18.80 -45.86
N ALA A 7 30.87 -18.86 -44.61
CA ALA A 7 30.15 -19.50 -43.51
C ALA A 7 30.70 -19.01 -42.15
N HIS A 8 30.12 -17.93 -41.63
CA HIS A 8 29.95 -17.80 -40.18
C HIS A 8 28.66 -18.58 -39.83
N PRO A 9 28.69 -19.38 -38.75
CA PRO A 9 28.37 -18.80 -37.44
C PRO A 9 29.23 -19.30 -36.28
N ASP A 10 29.58 -18.37 -35.39
CA ASP A 10 29.91 -18.61 -33.97
C ASP A 10 28.62 -18.45 -33.14
N PRO A 11 28.55 -18.81 -31.84
CA PRO A 11 29.31 -19.80 -31.08
C PRO A 11 28.39 -20.79 -30.32
N ALA A 12 28.95 -21.91 -29.88
CA ALA A 12 28.30 -22.86 -28.98
C ALA A 12 28.02 -22.20 -27.61
N ALA A 13 26.74 -21.94 -27.32
CA ALA A 13 26.26 -21.58 -25.99
C ALA A 13 25.86 -22.85 -25.23
N GLU A 14 26.84 -23.53 -24.63
CA GLU A 14 26.59 -24.65 -23.72
C GLU A 14 26.30 -24.16 -22.29
N GLY A 15 25.02 -24.23 -21.93
CA GLY A 15 24.54 -24.82 -20.68
C GLY A 15 25.10 -24.29 -19.35
N THR A 16 24.64 -23.12 -18.90
CA THR A 16 24.68 -22.74 -17.47
C THR A 16 23.31 -22.98 -16.83
N ALA A 17 22.94 -24.24 -16.66
CA ALA A 17 21.76 -24.64 -15.87
C ALA A 17 22.20 -25.56 -14.73
N GLY A 18 22.45 -24.98 -13.55
CA GLY A 18 22.91 -25.82 -12.44
C GLY A 18 23.20 -25.11 -11.13
N ARG A 19 22.41 -24.11 -10.74
CA ARG A 19 22.33 -23.68 -9.33
C ARG A 19 21.05 -22.89 -9.08
N ALA A 20 19.92 -23.59 -9.09
CA ALA A 20 18.74 -23.10 -8.40
C ALA A 20 19.07 -23.12 -6.90
N GLY A 21 19.39 -21.95 -6.33
CA GLY A 21 19.53 -21.80 -4.90
C GLY A 21 18.24 -22.24 -4.23
N THR A 22 18.35 -23.14 -3.26
CA THR A 22 17.25 -23.57 -2.40
C THR A 22 16.61 -22.34 -1.75
N TRP A 23 15.45 -21.92 -2.23
CA TRP A 23 14.67 -20.88 -1.59
C TRP A 23 14.17 -21.42 -0.25
N PRO A 24 14.48 -20.78 0.89
CA PRO A 24 14.00 -21.26 2.18
C PRO A 24 12.47 -21.21 2.18
N ALA A 25 11.83 -22.35 2.48
CA ALA A 25 10.39 -22.44 2.63
C ALA A 25 9.92 -21.45 3.71
N PRO A 26 8.83 -20.70 3.49
CA PRO A 26 8.27 -19.85 4.53
C PRO A 26 7.85 -20.71 5.72
N SER A 27 8.32 -20.33 6.91
CA SER A 27 7.92 -20.96 8.17
C SER A 27 6.40 -20.94 8.32
N ALA A 28 5.81 -22.10 8.60
CA ALA A 28 4.36 -22.31 8.78
C ALA A 28 3.85 -21.80 10.15
N ALA A 29 4.28 -20.60 10.56
CA ALA A 29 3.52 -19.85 11.53
C ALA A 29 2.27 -19.33 10.82
N ALA A 30 1.08 -19.46 11.43
CA ALA A 30 -0.11 -18.81 10.90
C ALA A 30 0.23 -17.34 10.68
N PRO A 31 0.07 -16.81 9.45
CA PRO A 31 0.43 -15.43 9.17
C PRO A 31 -0.33 -14.54 10.15
N ALA A 32 0.39 -13.70 10.88
CA ALA A 32 -0.24 -12.69 11.72
C ALA A 32 -1.17 -11.86 10.82
N GLY A 33 -2.40 -11.62 11.28
CA GLY A 33 -3.39 -10.87 10.52
C GLY A 33 -2.87 -9.49 10.11
N HIS A 34 -3.39 -8.94 9.03
CA HIS A 34 -2.98 -7.62 8.55
C HIS A 34 -3.47 -6.51 9.49
N THR A 35 -2.62 -5.51 9.73
CA THR A 35 -3.00 -4.34 10.54
C THR A 35 -3.61 -3.22 9.70
N GLY A 36 -3.22 -3.08 8.42
CA GLY A 36 -3.81 -2.11 7.50
C GLY A 36 -4.94 -2.71 6.69
N ALA A 37 -6.11 -2.05 6.71
CA ALA A 37 -7.31 -2.44 6.02
C ALA A 37 -7.24 -2.19 4.51
N VAL A 38 -6.52 -1.15 4.05
CA VAL A 38 -6.33 -0.86 2.63
C VAL A 38 -5.10 -1.59 2.11
N VAL A 39 -5.24 -2.26 0.97
CA VAL A 39 -4.13 -2.95 0.32
C VAL A 39 -3.13 -1.91 -0.21
N ALA A 40 -1.91 -1.96 0.31
CA ALA A 40 -0.83 -1.01 0.00
C ALA A 40 0.45 -1.75 -0.38
N ASP A 41 1.09 -1.32 -1.46
CA ASP A 41 2.45 -1.70 -1.82
C ASP A 41 3.49 -0.83 -1.11
N ARG A 42 4.76 -1.00 -1.44
CA ARG A 42 5.86 -0.25 -0.83
C ARG A 42 5.87 1.23 -1.23
N TYR A 43 5.46 1.57 -2.45
CA TYR A 43 5.47 2.93 -2.96
C TYR A 43 4.33 3.73 -2.34
N ASP A 44 3.15 3.11 -2.22
CA ASP A 44 2.03 3.67 -1.46
C ASP A 44 2.47 4.08 -0.04
N ARG A 45 3.26 3.23 0.63
CA ARG A 45 3.76 3.47 1.99
C ARG A 45 4.82 4.56 2.05
N VAL A 46 5.69 4.66 1.05
CA VAL A 46 6.68 5.74 0.96
C VAL A 46 5.98 7.07 0.80
N VAL A 47 5.00 7.16 -0.10
CA VAL A 47 4.19 8.37 -0.29
C VAL A 47 3.51 8.79 1.01
N TRP A 48 2.84 7.86 1.70
CA TRP A 48 2.25 8.14 3.00
C TRP A 48 3.27 8.66 4.02
N HIS A 49 4.40 7.97 4.18
CA HIS A 49 5.42 8.34 5.17
C HIS A 49 6.00 9.73 4.88
N ASP A 50 6.27 10.04 3.61
CA ASP A 50 6.79 11.35 3.21
C ASP A 50 5.75 12.45 3.45
N THR A 51 4.49 12.23 3.08
CA THR A 51 3.40 13.19 3.31
C THR A 51 3.14 13.40 4.81
N TYR A 52 3.08 12.32 5.60
CA TYR A 52 2.92 12.39 7.05
C TYR A 52 4.10 13.10 7.73
N GLY A 53 5.32 12.87 7.25
CA GLY A 53 6.53 13.55 7.71
C GLY A 53 6.51 15.05 7.42
N GLN A 54 5.88 15.48 6.33
CA GLN A 54 5.78 16.89 5.95
C GLN A 54 4.59 17.62 6.59
N SER A 55 3.51 16.91 6.94
CA SER A 55 2.28 17.51 7.46
C SER A 55 2.23 17.55 8.99
N ALA A 56 2.37 18.75 9.58
CA ALA A 56 2.16 18.95 11.01
C ALA A 56 0.72 18.64 11.44
N ALA A 57 -0.26 19.07 10.65
CA ALA A 57 -1.68 18.85 10.92
C ALA A 57 -2.04 17.36 11.01
N LEU A 58 -1.47 16.50 10.15
CA LEU A 58 -1.71 15.05 10.24
C LEU A 58 -1.11 14.44 11.52
N ARG A 59 0.03 14.94 11.98
CA ARG A 59 0.66 14.48 13.23
C ARG A 59 -0.11 14.94 14.46
N GLU A 60 -0.62 16.16 14.44
CA GLU A 60 -1.50 16.70 15.48
C GLU A 60 -2.79 15.86 15.57
N LEU A 61 -3.45 15.64 14.43
CA LEU A 61 -4.63 14.77 14.36
C LEU A 61 -4.33 13.35 14.88
N ALA A 62 -3.18 12.78 14.52
CA ALA A 62 -2.76 11.47 15.03
C ALA A 62 -2.59 11.45 16.55
N GLY A 63 -2.06 12.52 17.13
CA GLY A 63 -1.93 12.69 18.57
C GLY A 63 -3.31 12.73 19.24
N GLU A 64 -4.19 13.64 18.79
CA GLU A 64 -5.52 13.84 19.35
C GLU A 64 -6.40 12.58 19.27
N LEU A 65 -6.40 11.89 18.12
CA LEU A 65 -7.12 10.64 17.97
C LEU A 65 -6.45 9.49 18.74
N GLY A 66 -5.13 9.48 18.84
CA GLY A 66 -4.37 8.47 19.58
C GLY A 66 -4.66 8.45 21.09
N GLU A 67 -5.05 9.58 21.68
CA GLU A 67 -5.48 9.65 23.08
C GLU A 67 -6.80 8.91 23.34
N ARG A 68 -7.67 8.83 22.32
CA ARG A 68 -9.04 8.28 22.44
C ARG A 68 -9.20 6.91 21.79
N HIS A 69 -8.38 6.61 20.79
CA HIS A 69 -8.54 5.44 19.94
C HIS A 69 -7.20 4.71 19.77
N ALA A 70 -7.23 3.40 20.03
CA ALA A 70 -6.10 2.54 19.75
C ALA A 70 -5.87 2.43 18.24
N TYR A 71 -4.61 2.26 17.83
CA TYR A 71 -4.22 2.01 16.44
C TYR A 71 -4.61 3.13 15.45
N THR A 72 -4.70 4.37 15.93
CA THR A 72 -4.96 5.56 15.10
C THR A 72 -3.99 5.71 13.93
N ALA A 73 -2.70 5.39 14.12
CA ALA A 73 -1.73 5.46 13.05
C ALA A 73 -2.06 4.53 11.87
N ASP A 74 -2.55 3.32 12.17
CA ASP A 74 -3.02 2.37 11.14
C ASP A 74 -4.26 2.94 10.44
N LEU A 75 -5.21 3.52 11.20
CA LEU A 75 -6.43 4.14 10.65
C LEU A 75 -6.13 5.32 9.71
N LEU A 76 -5.23 6.23 10.11
CA LEU A 76 -4.86 7.38 9.29
C LEU A 76 -4.12 6.96 8.02
N THR A 77 -3.27 5.92 8.12
CA THR A 77 -2.63 5.32 6.95
C THR A 77 -3.69 4.80 5.99
N ASP A 78 -4.67 4.04 6.47
CA ASP A 78 -5.74 3.47 5.65
C ASP A 78 -6.65 4.55 5.02
N ALA A 79 -7.02 5.57 5.78
CA ALA A 79 -7.84 6.68 5.27
C ALA A 79 -7.11 7.48 4.17
N PHE A 80 -5.81 7.75 4.36
CA PHE A 80 -4.99 8.38 3.34
C PHE A 80 -4.91 7.54 2.08
N LEU A 81 -4.65 6.24 2.21
CA LEU A 81 -4.55 5.33 1.07
C LEU A 81 -5.88 5.15 0.34
N ALA A 82 -6.99 5.17 1.08
CA ALA A 82 -8.33 5.18 0.51
C ALA A 82 -8.55 6.42 -0.37
N ALA A 83 -8.07 7.60 0.06
CA ALA A 83 -8.19 8.85 -0.69
C ALA A 83 -7.19 8.96 -1.85
N TYR A 84 -5.97 8.44 -1.69
CA TYR A 84 -4.87 8.60 -2.64
C TYR A 84 -4.93 7.61 -3.81
N LYS A 85 -5.29 6.35 -3.57
CA LYS A 85 -5.19 5.29 -4.59
C LYS A 85 -6.31 5.40 -5.61
N ALA A 86 -6.03 5.18 -6.89
CA ALA A 86 -7.05 5.22 -7.95
C ALA A 86 -8.15 4.15 -7.79
N ALA A 87 -7.79 2.97 -7.29
CA ALA A 87 -8.72 1.89 -6.99
C ALA A 87 -8.36 1.32 -5.61
N PRO A 88 -8.80 1.97 -4.52
CA PRO A 88 -8.52 1.50 -3.18
C PRO A 88 -9.24 0.16 -2.98
N ARG A 89 -8.48 -0.87 -2.57
CA ARG A 89 -9.04 -2.19 -2.29
C ARG A 89 -8.99 -2.44 -0.80
N LEU A 90 -10.17 -2.62 -0.21
CA LEU A 90 -10.31 -3.05 1.18
C LEU A 90 -9.99 -4.54 1.28
N ARG A 91 -9.25 -4.93 2.32
CA ARG A 91 -9.04 -6.33 2.69
C ARG A 91 -10.30 -6.94 3.27
N GLU A 92 -10.39 -8.26 3.26
CA GLU A 92 -11.48 -8.95 3.95
C GLU A 92 -11.28 -8.89 5.47
N ALA A 93 -12.37 -8.79 6.23
CA ALA A 93 -12.30 -8.76 7.69
C ALA A 93 -11.60 -10.00 8.28
N ALA A 94 -11.70 -11.16 7.61
CA ALA A 94 -11.03 -12.40 8.02
C ALA A 94 -9.50 -12.37 7.83
N GLU A 95 -8.98 -11.48 6.98
CA GLU A 95 -7.54 -11.30 6.76
C GLU A 95 -6.92 -10.32 7.77
N MET A 96 -7.75 -9.61 8.54
CA MET A 96 -7.32 -8.59 9.49
C MET A 96 -6.94 -9.18 10.84
N GLU A 97 -5.99 -8.52 11.50
CA GLU A 97 -5.74 -8.77 12.92
C GLU A 97 -6.96 -8.30 13.74
N HIS A 98 -7.35 -9.10 14.75
CA HIS A 98 -8.63 -8.94 15.44
C HIS A 98 -8.79 -7.57 16.10
N SER A 99 -7.71 -7.01 16.68
CA SER A 99 -7.77 -5.69 17.31
C SER A 99 -7.82 -4.52 16.30
N ARG A 100 -7.64 -4.77 14.99
CA ARG A 100 -7.81 -3.79 13.90
C ARG A 100 -9.16 -3.86 13.19
N LEU A 101 -10.05 -4.76 13.61
CA LEU A 101 -11.40 -4.87 13.01
C LEU A 101 -12.24 -3.60 13.17
N VAL A 102 -12.00 -2.80 14.21
CA VAL A 102 -12.67 -1.51 14.37
C VAL A 102 -12.24 -0.54 13.27
N ASN A 103 -10.93 -0.40 13.02
CA ASN A 103 -10.42 0.44 11.94
C ASN A 103 -10.93 -0.04 10.57
N HIS A 104 -10.92 -1.35 10.33
CA HIS A 104 -11.46 -1.94 9.10
C HIS A 104 -12.91 -1.49 8.82
N ARG A 105 -13.78 -1.54 9.84
CA ARG A 105 -15.18 -1.11 9.70
C ARG A 105 -15.32 0.39 9.44
N VAL A 106 -14.48 1.22 10.07
CA VAL A 106 -14.46 2.67 9.81
C VAL A 106 -14.08 2.96 8.37
N VAL A 107 -13.04 2.30 7.86
CA VAL A 107 -12.58 2.46 6.47
C VAL A 107 -13.60 1.91 5.48
N ALA A 108 -14.27 0.81 5.80
CA ALA A 108 -15.38 0.29 4.99
C ALA A 108 -16.51 1.31 4.87
N ALA A 109 -16.98 1.85 6.00
CA ALA A 109 -18.02 2.88 6.02
C ALA A 109 -17.60 4.17 5.30
N LEU A 110 -16.31 4.53 5.36
CA LEU A 110 -15.75 5.65 4.62
C LEU A 110 -15.84 5.40 3.11
N LEU A 111 -15.41 4.23 2.62
CA LEU A 111 -15.46 3.88 1.19
C LEU A 111 -16.88 3.79 0.65
N ASP A 112 -17.85 3.40 1.47
CA ASP A 112 -19.27 3.33 1.10
C ASP A 112 -19.97 4.71 1.15
N SER A 113 -19.30 5.76 1.66
CA SER A 113 -19.88 7.10 1.80
C SER A 113 -19.89 7.86 0.46
N PRO A 114 -21.05 8.43 0.04
CA PRO A 114 -21.11 9.25 -1.16
C PRO A 114 -20.19 10.48 -1.13
N GLY A 115 -20.05 11.10 0.05
CA GLY A 115 -19.18 12.27 0.22
C GLY A 115 -17.70 11.92 0.06
N PHE A 116 -17.31 10.72 0.50
CA PHE A 116 -15.96 10.23 0.29
C PHE A 116 -15.70 9.88 -1.17
N ALA A 117 -16.68 9.30 -1.86
CA ALA A 117 -16.56 9.00 -3.29
C ALA A 117 -16.40 10.26 -4.16
N GLU A 118 -17.00 11.39 -3.75
CA GLU A 118 -16.80 12.67 -4.41
C GLU A 118 -15.41 13.25 -4.14
N LEU A 119 -15.01 13.27 -2.87
CA LEU A 119 -13.68 13.69 -2.43
C LEU A 119 -12.57 12.88 -3.13
N HIS A 120 -12.74 11.56 -3.21
CA HIS A 120 -11.79 10.63 -3.82
C HIS A 120 -11.45 11.01 -5.26
N ARG A 121 -12.43 11.42 -6.07
CA ARG A 121 -12.21 11.84 -7.46
C ARG A 121 -11.24 13.00 -7.60
N GLU A 122 -11.21 13.89 -6.60
CA GLU A 122 -10.35 15.06 -6.57
C GLU A 122 -8.97 14.76 -5.96
N THR A 123 -8.80 13.62 -5.27
CA THR A 123 -7.58 13.29 -4.53
C THR A 123 -6.75 12.17 -5.13
N VAL A 124 -7.28 11.42 -6.10
CA VAL A 124 -6.55 10.29 -6.72
C VAL A 124 -5.20 10.76 -7.25
N GLY A 125 -4.13 10.13 -6.75
CA GLY A 125 -2.75 10.36 -7.21
C GLY A 125 -2.12 11.65 -6.70
N ASP A 126 -2.84 12.49 -5.96
CA ASP A 126 -2.31 13.70 -5.32
C ASP A 126 -2.14 13.47 -3.81
N PRO A 127 -0.90 13.32 -3.30
CA PRO A 127 -0.66 13.09 -1.88
C PRO A 127 -1.12 14.24 -0.99
N TYR A 128 -1.02 15.49 -1.46
CA TYR A 128 -1.42 16.65 -0.67
C TYR A 128 -2.94 16.76 -0.60
N ALA A 129 -3.64 16.60 -1.73
CA ALA A 129 -5.09 16.58 -1.76
C ALA A 129 -5.65 15.43 -0.89
N ALA A 130 -5.05 14.23 -0.96
CA ALA A 130 -5.43 13.10 -0.12
C ALA A 130 -5.23 13.39 1.37
N ALA A 131 -4.15 14.07 1.76
CA ALA A 131 -3.94 14.50 3.15
C ALA A 131 -5.00 15.52 3.61
N MET A 132 -5.33 16.51 2.76
CA MET A 132 -6.38 17.49 3.05
C MET A 132 -7.76 16.84 3.20
N ALA A 133 -8.04 15.83 2.40
CA ALA A 133 -9.25 15.02 2.49
C ALA A 133 -9.38 14.31 3.86
N VAL A 134 -8.30 13.68 4.33
CA VAL A 134 -8.28 13.04 5.66
C VAL A 134 -8.52 14.06 6.77
N LEU A 135 -7.89 15.22 6.69
CA LEU A 135 -8.08 16.29 7.67
C LEU A 135 -9.52 16.83 7.66
N ALA A 136 -10.10 17.02 6.47
CA ALA A 136 -11.48 17.49 6.31
C ALA A 136 -12.51 16.51 6.88
N GLN A 137 -12.23 15.21 6.84
CA GLN A 137 -13.12 14.18 7.38
C GLN A 137 -13.05 14.07 8.91
N ALA A 138 -11.99 14.61 9.54
CA ALA A 138 -11.75 14.55 10.97
C ALA A 138 -12.27 15.77 11.75
N GLY A 139 -12.65 16.84 11.05
CA GLY A 139 -13.33 18.02 11.62
C GLY A 139 -14.85 17.88 11.62
#